data_AF-A0A354GN41-F1
#
_entry.id   AF-A0A354GN41-F1
#
_cell.length_a   1.000
_cell.length_b   1.000
_cell.length_c   1.000
_cell.angle_alpha   90.00
_cell.angle_beta   90.00
_cell.angle_gamma   90.00
#
_symmetry.space_group_name_H-M   'P 1'
#
loop_
_entity.id
_entity.type
_entity.pdbx_description
1 polymer ?
#
loop_
_entity_poly.entity_id
_entity_poly.type
_entity_poly.pdbx_seq_one_letter_code
_entity_poly.pdbx_strand_id
1 'polypeptide(L)'
;MWRFMAIGYAVTLLVVGVVGWLLYVGSSPNLPPLPPKPPDKPILVVESMDPALDPPPLVSLPDLSKVDRRLIEPKGLVKPRYCLLVFGPQAKTRVWIVEDGKKLYVDRNANGDLTDDGEACTPTERRESMTIGENGKAGPYREWTYLPGDLIPDDLSGKHTALQLVCWQEGTEPVQYKVSVWVGGVTLQYAGWGPLFADSRDAAAVVHFGGPVLAKPLRGSTIRLGGEHQELHFCLGTPGLGSHSFAFVGLETVPSAVRPVAQVAWPTEAGLLKESFVLVRRC
;
A
#
# COMPACT_ATOMS: atom_id res chain seq x y z
N MET A 1 49.27 29.49 0.89
CA MET A 1 49.77 28.71 -0.25
C MET A 1 49.13 27.31 -0.40
N TRP A 2 48.01 27.00 0.27
CA TRP A 2 47.35 25.68 0.24
C TRP A 2 46.01 25.64 -0.55
N ARG A 3 45.47 26.79 -0.96
CA ARG A 3 44.18 26.87 -1.67
C ARG A 3 44.25 26.63 -3.18
N PHE A 4 45.45 26.62 -3.77
CA PHE A 4 45.61 26.41 -5.22
C PHE A 4 45.89 24.95 -5.62
N MET A 5 46.22 24.07 -4.67
CA MET A 5 46.57 22.68 -4.98
C MET A 5 45.36 21.72 -5.00
N ALA A 6 44.26 22.05 -4.31
CA ALA A 6 43.06 21.21 -4.24
C ALA A 6 42.14 21.31 -5.48
N ILE A 7 42.17 22.44 -6.20
CA ILE A 7 41.31 22.68 -7.37
C ILE A 7 41.85 21.92 -8.60
N GLY A 8 43.18 21.74 -8.70
CA GLY A 8 43.78 21.00 -9.81
C GLY A 8 43.42 19.51 -9.82
N TYR A 9 43.37 18.85 -8.66
CA TYR A 9 43.09 17.41 -8.57
C TYR A 9 41.61 17.04 -8.81
N ALA A 10 40.67 17.92 -8.45
CA ALA A 10 39.24 17.65 -8.64
C ALA A 10 38.79 17.76 -10.11
N VAL A 11 39.44 18.61 -10.91
CA VAL A 11 39.10 18.80 -12.34
C VAL A 11 39.64 17.65 -13.19
N THR A 12 40.80 17.08 -12.85
CA THR A 12 41.39 15.96 -13.62
C THR A 12 40.62 14.64 -13.46
N LEU A 13 40.06 14.36 -12.28
CA LEU A 13 39.27 13.12 -12.06
C LEU A 13 37.89 13.15 -12.75
N LEU A 14 37.29 14.33 -12.93
CA LEU A 14 35.98 14.48 -13.56
C LEU A 14 36.06 14.34 -15.10
N VAL A 15 37.16 14.77 -15.72
CA VAL A 15 37.33 14.67 -17.18
C VAL A 15 37.64 13.23 -17.62
N VAL A 16 38.41 12.46 -16.84
CA VAL A 16 38.72 11.05 -17.18
C VAL A 16 37.49 10.14 -17.00
N GLY A 17 36.66 10.38 -15.98
CA GLY A 17 35.44 9.61 -15.74
C GLY A 17 34.37 9.78 -16.82
N VAL A 18 34.19 11.01 -17.34
CA VAL A 18 33.18 11.31 -18.36
C VAL A 18 33.59 10.80 -19.75
N VAL A 19 34.89 10.86 -20.09
CA VAL A 19 35.39 10.32 -21.36
C VAL A 19 35.37 8.79 -21.38
N GLY A 20 35.67 8.13 -20.25
CA GLY A 20 35.56 6.67 -20.13
C GLY A 20 34.11 6.16 -20.27
N TRP A 21 33.14 6.91 -19.74
CA TRP A 21 31.71 6.56 -19.84
C TRP A 21 31.15 6.78 -21.27
N LEU A 22 31.54 7.87 -21.94
CA LEU A 22 31.12 8.14 -23.33
C LEU A 22 31.72 7.14 -24.34
N LEU A 23 32.91 6.60 -24.10
CA LEU A 23 33.50 5.57 -24.95
C LEU A 23 32.94 4.16 -24.70
N TYR A 24 32.36 3.89 -23.52
CA TYR A 24 31.75 2.60 -23.20
C TYR A 24 30.36 2.42 -23.83
N VAL A 25 29.61 3.52 -24.03
CA VAL A 25 28.24 3.48 -24.60
C VAL A 25 28.25 3.53 -26.14
N GLY A 26 29.38 3.88 -26.77
CA GLY A 26 29.45 4.21 -28.20
C GLY A 26 29.72 3.07 -29.19
N SER A 27 30.01 1.84 -28.76
CA SER A 27 30.48 0.81 -29.70
C SER A 27 30.14 -0.63 -29.28
N SER A 28 28.87 -0.99 -29.38
CA SER A 28 28.46 -2.39 -29.54
C SER A 28 27.95 -2.62 -30.97
N PRO A 29 28.75 -3.19 -31.89
CA PRO A 29 28.38 -3.36 -33.30
C PRO A 29 27.38 -4.52 -33.56
N ASN A 30 26.73 -5.08 -32.53
CA ASN A 30 25.86 -6.25 -32.62
C ASN A 30 24.49 -6.02 -31.95
N LEU A 31 23.81 -4.92 -32.25
CA LEU A 31 22.40 -4.77 -31.87
C LEU A 31 21.50 -5.41 -32.96
N PRO A 32 20.60 -6.34 -32.60
CA PRO A 32 19.64 -6.88 -33.55
C PRO A 32 18.68 -5.78 -34.05
N PRO A 33 18.08 -5.95 -35.25
CA PRO A 33 17.17 -4.95 -35.80
C PRO A 33 15.96 -4.72 -34.88
N LEU A 34 15.56 -3.45 -34.73
CA LEU A 34 14.38 -3.07 -33.97
C LEU A 34 13.11 -3.73 -34.56
N PRO A 35 12.26 -4.35 -33.73
CA PRO A 35 11.02 -4.96 -34.18
C PRO A 35 10.02 -3.89 -34.67
N PRO A 36 9.08 -4.26 -35.57
CA PRO A 36 8.07 -3.35 -36.07
C PRO A 36 7.19 -2.80 -34.95
N LYS A 37 6.83 -1.52 -35.08
CA LYS A 37 6.00 -0.79 -34.11
C LYS A 37 4.62 -1.46 -34.00
N PRO A 38 4.17 -1.88 -32.81
CA PRO A 38 2.86 -2.50 -32.65
C PRO A 38 1.73 -1.48 -32.83
N PRO A 39 0.53 -1.92 -33.25
CA PRO A 39 -0.59 -1.03 -33.55
C PRO A 39 -1.10 -0.27 -32.33
N ASP A 40 -1.56 0.95 -32.59
CA ASP A 40 -2.16 1.87 -31.62
C ASP A 40 -3.52 1.35 -31.14
N LYS A 41 -3.54 0.55 -30.07
CA LYS A 41 -4.59 0.55 -29.03
C LYS A 41 -4.28 -0.45 -27.91
N PRO A 42 -4.32 -0.03 -26.63
CA PRO A 42 -4.26 -0.95 -25.50
C PRO A 42 -5.52 -1.82 -25.48
N ILE A 43 -5.34 -3.14 -25.37
CA ILE A 43 -6.41 -4.03 -24.92
C ILE A 43 -6.32 -4.05 -23.40
N LEU A 44 -7.29 -3.39 -22.75
CA LEU A 44 -7.56 -3.54 -21.33
C LEU A 44 -8.14 -4.95 -21.13
N VAL A 45 -7.30 -5.90 -20.74
CA VAL A 45 -7.79 -7.08 -20.04
C VAL A 45 -7.98 -6.66 -18.59
N VAL A 46 -9.10 -6.00 -18.32
CA VAL A 46 -9.66 -6.00 -16.98
C VAL A 46 -10.16 -7.42 -16.79
N GLU A 47 -9.54 -8.20 -15.91
CA GLU A 47 -10.19 -9.41 -15.41
C GLU A 47 -11.49 -8.97 -14.75
N SER A 48 -12.59 -9.12 -15.50
CA SER A 48 -13.84 -9.52 -14.88
C SER A 48 -13.53 -10.86 -14.23
N MET A 49 -13.45 -10.90 -12.90
CA MET A 49 -13.71 -12.13 -12.15
C MET A 49 -15.07 -12.62 -12.65
N ASP A 50 -15.09 -13.59 -13.56
CA ASP A 50 -16.33 -14.17 -14.05
C ASP A 50 -16.85 -15.08 -12.92
N PRO A 51 -17.92 -14.69 -12.21
CA PRO A 51 -18.41 -15.44 -11.06
C PRO A 51 -18.92 -16.84 -11.47
N ALA A 52 -19.07 -17.12 -12.77
CA ALA A 52 -19.42 -18.45 -13.28
C ALA A 52 -18.21 -19.38 -13.46
N LEU A 53 -16.98 -18.84 -13.51
CA LEU A 53 -15.74 -19.61 -13.72
C LEU A 53 -14.86 -19.71 -12.48
N ASP A 54 -14.97 -18.75 -11.56
CA ASP A 54 -14.23 -18.79 -10.30
C ASP A 54 -15.03 -19.54 -9.23
N PRO A 55 -14.42 -20.49 -8.50
CA PRO A 55 -15.09 -21.07 -7.33
C PRO A 55 -15.44 -19.95 -6.36
N PRO A 56 -16.64 -19.97 -5.74
CA PRO A 56 -17.01 -18.97 -4.75
C PRO A 56 -15.91 -18.91 -3.69
N PRO A 57 -15.60 -17.71 -3.16
CA PRO A 57 -14.56 -17.58 -2.15
C PRO A 57 -14.85 -18.60 -1.03
N LEU A 58 -13.82 -19.32 -0.60
CA LEU A 58 -13.92 -20.38 0.41
C LEU A 58 -14.58 -19.89 1.71
N VAL A 59 -14.62 -18.57 1.90
CA VAL A 59 -15.32 -17.87 2.98
C VAL A 59 -16.11 -16.72 2.37
N SER A 60 -17.39 -16.60 2.72
CA SER A 60 -18.22 -15.45 2.34
C SER A 60 -17.64 -14.16 2.94
N LEU A 61 -17.45 -13.13 2.11
CA LEU A 61 -17.02 -11.82 2.57
C LEU A 61 -18.15 -11.12 3.34
N PRO A 62 -17.86 -10.48 4.49
CA PRO A 62 -18.85 -9.68 5.18
C PRO A 62 -19.20 -8.42 4.36
N ASP A 63 -20.45 -7.97 4.48
CA ASP A 63 -20.90 -6.72 3.89
C ASP A 63 -20.43 -5.53 4.74
N LEU A 64 -19.26 -4.98 4.39
CA LEU A 64 -18.65 -3.87 5.13
C LEU A 64 -19.46 -2.57 5.09
N SER A 65 -20.43 -2.45 4.17
CA SER A 65 -21.33 -1.29 4.12
C SER A 65 -22.32 -1.26 5.29
N LYS A 66 -22.53 -2.40 5.95
CA LYS A 66 -23.46 -2.58 7.08
C LYS A 66 -22.78 -2.54 8.45
N VAL A 67 -21.49 -2.26 8.52
CA VAL A 67 -20.76 -2.15 9.79
C VAL A 67 -21.34 -1.00 10.61
N ASP A 68 -21.51 -1.23 11.91
CA ASP A 68 -21.98 -0.21 12.85
C ASP A 68 -20.96 0.94 12.97
N ARG A 69 -21.39 2.15 12.66
CA ARG A 69 -20.58 3.38 12.69
C ARG A 69 -20.82 4.26 13.92
N ARG A 70 -21.45 3.75 14.99
CA ARG A 70 -21.60 4.50 16.25
C ARG A 70 -20.22 4.85 16.84
N LEU A 71 -20.08 6.11 17.27
CA LEU A 71 -18.87 6.67 17.87
C LEU A 71 -19.27 7.80 18.84
N ILE A 72 -18.70 7.79 20.04
CA ILE A 72 -18.74 8.90 21.00
C ILE A 72 -17.41 9.65 20.85
N GLU A 73 -17.49 10.96 20.58
CA GLU A 73 -16.32 11.80 20.29
C GLU A 73 -15.92 12.64 21.53
N PRO A 74 -14.62 12.93 21.71
CA PRO A 74 -14.16 13.96 22.64
C PRO A 74 -14.85 15.30 22.40
N LYS A 75 -15.10 16.04 23.47
CA LYS A 75 -15.52 17.44 23.36
C LYS A 75 -14.38 18.29 22.81
N GLY A 76 -14.71 19.19 21.89
CA GLY A 76 -13.75 20.20 21.39
C GLY A 76 -12.90 19.76 20.20
N LEU A 77 -13.28 18.70 19.48
CA LEU A 77 -12.73 18.44 18.16
C LEU A 77 -13.05 19.61 17.22
N VAL A 78 -12.07 20.03 16.41
CA VAL A 78 -12.19 21.21 15.54
C VAL A 78 -12.52 20.82 14.10
N LYS A 79 -11.71 19.93 13.52
CA LYS A 79 -11.89 19.43 12.15
C LYS A 79 -11.52 17.94 12.11
N PRO A 80 -12.33 17.09 12.77
CA PRO A 80 -12.06 15.67 12.83
C PRO A 80 -12.16 15.03 11.44
N ARG A 81 -11.28 14.06 11.19
CA ARG A 81 -11.30 13.18 10.04
C ARG A 81 -11.27 11.73 10.51
N TYR A 82 -11.92 10.85 9.78
CA TYR A 82 -12.33 9.55 10.29
C TYR A 82 -11.82 8.40 9.41
N CYS A 83 -11.38 7.33 10.06
CA CYS A 83 -11.08 6.02 9.47
C CYS A 83 -11.60 4.94 10.43
N LEU A 84 -12.21 3.88 9.89
CA LEU A 84 -12.70 2.75 10.67
C LEU A 84 -11.85 1.52 10.37
N LEU A 85 -11.28 0.92 11.41
CA LEU A 85 -10.67 -0.40 11.30
C LEU A 85 -11.67 -1.45 11.78
N VAL A 86 -11.76 -2.57 11.09
CA VAL A 86 -12.53 -3.73 11.54
C VAL A 86 -11.68 -4.97 11.58
N PHE A 87 -11.90 -5.85 12.56
CA PHE A 87 -11.08 -7.04 12.76
C PHE A 87 -11.87 -8.36 12.69
N GLY A 88 -11.15 -9.40 12.28
CA GLY A 88 -11.60 -10.80 12.28
C GLY A 88 -12.43 -11.19 11.05
N PRO A 89 -12.74 -12.49 10.87
CA PRO A 89 -13.34 -12.99 9.63
C PRO A 89 -14.69 -12.36 9.27
N GLN A 90 -15.42 -11.86 10.27
CA GLN A 90 -16.75 -11.27 10.13
C GLN A 90 -16.79 -9.76 10.35
N ALA A 91 -15.63 -9.10 10.49
CA ALA A 91 -15.52 -7.65 10.69
C ALA A 91 -16.37 -7.12 11.87
N LYS A 92 -16.42 -7.87 12.97
CA LYS A 92 -17.30 -7.54 14.12
C LYS A 92 -16.67 -6.56 15.09
N THR A 93 -15.38 -6.73 15.35
CA THR A 93 -14.59 -5.82 16.17
C THR A 93 -14.31 -4.56 15.38
N ARG A 94 -14.55 -3.40 15.97
CA ARG A 94 -14.49 -2.11 15.29
C ARG A 94 -13.64 -1.14 16.12
N VAL A 95 -12.69 -0.49 15.48
CA VAL A 95 -11.76 0.45 16.12
C VAL A 95 -11.75 1.72 15.30
N TRP A 96 -12.23 2.79 15.92
CA TRP A 96 -12.18 4.12 15.34
C TRP A 96 -10.78 4.73 15.44
N ILE A 97 -10.36 5.38 14.35
CA ILE A 97 -9.23 6.30 14.36
C ILE A 97 -9.73 7.66 13.87
N VAL A 98 -9.51 8.69 14.69
CA VAL A 98 -9.89 10.07 14.40
C VAL A 98 -8.67 10.97 14.43
N GLU A 99 -8.40 11.65 13.33
CA GLU A 99 -7.37 12.68 13.21
C GLU A 99 -8.02 14.05 13.43
N ASP A 100 -7.50 14.87 14.34
CA ASP A 100 -7.87 16.28 14.48
C ASP A 100 -6.61 17.14 14.60
N GLY A 101 -6.22 17.76 13.49
CA GLY A 101 -4.98 18.53 13.37
C GLY A 101 -3.74 17.64 13.52
N LYS A 102 -3.08 17.69 14.68
CA LYS A 102 -1.89 16.87 15.02
C LYS A 102 -2.16 15.85 16.12
N LYS A 103 -3.40 15.75 16.57
CA LYS A 103 -3.82 14.75 17.54
C LYS A 103 -4.46 13.59 16.80
N LEU A 104 -4.15 12.38 17.25
CA LEU A 104 -4.79 11.17 16.81
C LEU A 104 -5.53 10.57 18.00
N TYR A 105 -6.80 10.23 17.83
CA TYR A 105 -7.60 9.51 18.82
C TYR A 105 -7.84 8.11 18.28
N VAL A 106 -7.61 7.09 19.12
CA VAL A 106 -7.74 5.68 18.75
C VAL A 106 -8.55 4.96 19.81
N ASP A 107 -9.60 4.28 19.36
CA ASP A 107 -10.48 3.43 20.17
C ASP A 107 -9.76 2.12 20.50
N ARG A 108 -8.95 2.12 21.55
CA ARG A 108 -8.01 1.01 21.82
C ARG A 108 -8.70 -0.24 22.36
N ASN A 109 -9.89 -0.09 22.93
CA ASN A 109 -10.70 -1.17 23.51
C ASN A 109 -11.89 -1.58 22.62
N ALA A 110 -12.04 -0.97 21.44
CA ALA A 110 -13.07 -1.28 20.45
C ALA A 110 -14.51 -1.05 20.97
N ASN A 111 -14.69 -0.15 21.94
CA ASN A 111 -15.99 0.13 22.55
C ASN A 111 -16.77 1.24 21.79
N GLY A 112 -16.10 1.99 20.91
CA GLY A 112 -16.67 3.10 20.16
C GLY A 112 -16.81 4.40 20.98
N ASP A 113 -16.07 4.55 22.07
CA ASP A 113 -16.02 5.75 22.91
C ASP A 113 -14.61 6.30 22.95
N LEU A 114 -14.38 7.41 22.24
CA LEU A 114 -13.07 8.07 22.17
C LEU A 114 -12.78 9.01 23.34
N THR A 115 -13.57 8.93 24.42
CA THR A 115 -13.39 9.75 25.63
C THR A 115 -12.65 9.06 26.75
N ASP A 116 -12.24 7.80 26.56
CA ASP A 116 -11.49 7.03 27.54
C ASP A 116 -10.04 7.54 27.68
N ASP A 117 -9.45 7.28 28.85
CA ASP A 117 -8.08 7.69 29.13
C ASP A 117 -7.08 6.98 28.21
N GLY A 118 -6.17 7.75 27.61
CA GLY A 118 -5.06 7.23 26.81
C GLY A 118 -5.36 7.02 25.32
N GLU A 119 -6.55 7.35 24.85
CA GLU A 119 -6.92 7.21 23.43
C GLU A 119 -6.31 8.30 22.55
N ALA A 120 -6.12 9.50 23.10
CA ALA A 120 -5.42 10.59 22.43
C ALA A 120 -3.90 10.37 22.44
N CYS A 121 -3.27 10.48 21.28
CA CYS A 121 -1.81 10.50 21.15
C CYS A 121 -1.33 11.59 20.18
N THR A 122 -0.07 11.97 20.36
CA THR A 122 0.67 12.88 19.46
C THR A 122 1.70 12.08 18.67
N PRO A 123 2.26 12.63 17.58
CA PRO A 123 3.32 11.96 16.85
C PRO A 123 4.50 11.64 17.77
N THR A 124 5.02 10.43 17.69
CA THR A 124 6.26 10.00 18.36
C THR A 124 7.48 10.45 17.60
N GLU A 125 7.36 10.54 16.27
CA GLU A 125 8.44 10.99 15.39
C GLU A 125 7.89 11.99 14.36
N ARG A 126 8.77 12.91 13.95
CA ARG A 126 8.51 13.87 12.89
C ARG A 126 9.74 13.99 12.02
N ARG A 127 9.55 13.88 10.72
CA ARG A 127 10.60 14.07 9.73
C ARG A 127 10.19 15.17 8.76
N GLU A 128 11.12 16.08 8.50
CA GLU A 128 10.96 17.12 7.48
C GLU A 128 12.21 17.16 6.61
N SER A 129 12.02 17.19 5.29
CA SER A 129 13.11 17.27 4.33
C SER A 129 12.65 17.96 3.06
N MET A 130 13.58 18.25 2.14
CA MET A 130 13.26 18.62 0.77
C MET A 130 13.37 17.37 -0.11
N THR A 131 12.36 17.12 -0.94
CA THR A 131 12.35 16.01 -1.92
C THR A 131 12.07 16.56 -3.31
N ILE A 132 12.47 15.82 -4.34
CA ILE A 132 12.09 16.11 -5.72
C ILE A 132 10.85 15.27 -5.99
N GLY A 133 9.69 15.94 -6.14
CA GLY A 133 8.44 15.26 -6.46
C GLY A 133 8.46 14.69 -7.89
N GLU A 134 7.43 13.92 -8.25
CA GLU A 134 7.31 13.30 -9.58
C GLU A 134 7.35 14.31 -10.74
N ASN A 135 6.95 15.56 -10.48
CA ASN A 135 7.01 16.67 -11.44
C ASN A 135 8.42 17.28 -11.60
N GLY A 136 9.45 16.70 -10.97
CA GLY A 136 10.82 17.17 -10.99
C GLY A 136 11.08 18.42 -10.15
N LYS A 137 10.10 18.92 -9.40
CA LYS A 137 10.25 20.12 -8.57
C LYS A 137 10.59 19.76 -7.13
N ALA A 138 11.47 20.55 -6.53
CA ALA A 138 11.76 20.44 -5.11
C ALA A 138 10.55 20.92 -4.30
N GLY A 139 10.12 20.12 -3.33
CA GLY A 139 9.04 20.44 -2.40
C GLY A 139 9.33 19.93 -0.99
N PRO A 140 8.67 20.50 0.04
CA PRO A 140 8.78 20.01 1.40
C PRO A 140 8.17 18.61 1.51
N TYR A 141 8.89 17.67 2.09
CA TYR A 141 8.38 16.40 2.57
C TYR A 141 8.17 16.51 4.08
N ARG A 142 7.00 16.10 4.55
CA ARG A 142 6.68 16.02 5.98
C ARG A 142 6.14 14.65 6.28
N GLU A 143 6.58 14.06 7.38
CA GLU A 143 6.12 12.76 7.84
C GLU A 143 5.94 12.80 9.36
N TRP A 144 4.86 12.17 9.82
CA TRP A 144 4.55 11.97 11.22
C TRP A 144 4.26 10.50 11.47
N THR A 145 4.88 9.96 12.51
CA THR A 145 4.64 8.60 12.97
C THR A 145 3.87 8.65 14.28
N TYR A 146 2.77 7.93 14.35
CA TYR A 146 2.00 7.68 15.57
C TYR A 146 2.15 6.20 15.94
N LEU A 147 2.40 5.96 17.23
CA LEU A 147 2.48 4.62 17.80
C LEU A 147 1.41 4.46 18.90
N PRO A 148 0.12 4.30 18.55
CA PRO A 148 -0.92 4.02 19.54
C PRO A 148 -0.65 2.79 20.41
N GLY A 149 0.10 1.81 19.89
CA GLY A 149 0.47 0.60 20.63
C GLY A 149 -0.55 -0.51 20.41
N ASP A 150 -0.90 -1.20 21.48
CA ASP A 150 -1.75 -2.39 21.40
C ASP A 150 -3.25 -2.02 21.42
N LEU A 151 -4.04 -2.81 20.69
CA LEU A 151 -5.49 -2.80 20.74
C LEU A 151 -5.92 -4.02 21.56
N ILE A 152 -6.76 -3.78 22.56
CA ILE A 152 -7.28 -4.80 23.48
C ILE A 152 -8.80 -4.74 23.44
N PRO A 153 -9.44 -5.30 22.38
CA PRO A 153 -10.88 -5.29 22.24
C PRO A 153 -11.60 -5.97 23.41
N ASP A 154 -12.67 -5.36 23.90
CA ASP A 154 -13.51 -5.92 24.97
C ASP A 154 -14.36 -7.12 24.53
N ASP A 155 -14.51 -7.31 23.21
CA ASP A 155 -15.32 -8.38 22.60
C ASP A 155 -14.61 -9.74 22.54
N LEU A 156 -13.41 -9.86 23.15
CA LEU A 156 -12.58 -11.06 23.19
C LEU A 156 -12.10 -11.54 21.80
N SER A 157 -12.10 -10.68 20.78
CA SER A 157 -11.54 -11.01 19.45
C SER A 157 -10.05 -11.31 19.46
N GLY A 158 -9.39 -11.09 20.59
CA GLY A 158 -7.96 -11.25 20.78
C GLY A 158 -7.22 -9.93 20.65
N LYS A 159 -6.01 -9.91 21.21
CA LYS A 159 -5.14 -8.73 21.22
C LYS A 159 -4.53 -8.51 19.83
N HIS A 160 -4.57 -7.27 19.34
CA HIS A 160 -3.79 -6.84 18.19
C HIS A 160 -2.65 -5.93 18.68
N THR A 161 -1.44 -6.10 18.15
CA THR A 161 -0.26 -5.43 18.71
C THR A 161 0.36 -4.44 17.74
N ALA A 162 1.07 -3.47 18.32
CA ALA A 162 1.88 -2.49 17.59
C ALA A 162 1.15 -1.83 16.40
N LEU A 163 -0.07 -1.32 16.65
CA LEU A 163 -0.72 -0.42 15.72
C LEU A 163 0.19 0.79 15.49
N GLN A 164 0.45 1.07 14.22
CA GLN A 164 1.22 2.21 13.75
C GLN A 164 0.42 2.93 12.66
N LEU A 165 0.41 4.26 12.74
CA LEU A 165 -0.05 5.12 11.66
C LEU A 165 1.12 6.02 11.24
N VAL A 166 1.50 5.95 9.97
CA VAL A 166 2.41 6.92 9.35
C VAL A 166 1.58 7.78 8.42
N CYS A 167 1.67 9.09 8.55
CA CYS A 167 1.15 10.01 7.55
C CYS A 167 2.27 10.87 6.98
N TRP A 168 2.19 11.12 5.67
CA TRP A 168 3.18 11.94 4.99
C TRP A 168 2.52 12.87 3.97
N GLN A 169 3.22 13.95 3.65
CA GLN A 169 2.80 14.94 2.69
C GLN A 169 4.01 15.37 1.84
N GLU A 170 3.85 15.32 0.53
CA GLU A 170 4.82 15.81 -0.45
C GLU A 170 4.32 17.13 -1.06
N GLY A 171 5.02 18.22 -0.79
CA GLY A 171 4.67 19.55 -1.28
C GLY A 171 3.25 19.98 -0.87
N THR A 172 2.39 20.18 -1.88
CA THR A 172 0.98 20.56 -1.71
C THR A 172 0.01 19.40 -1.91
N GLU A 173 0.51 18.18 -2.10
CA GLU A 173 -0.33 17.01 -2.32
C GLU A 173 -1.18 16.71 -1.07
N PRO A 174 -2.31 16.00 -1.24
CA PRO A 174 -3.08 15.49 -0.12
C PRO A 174 -2.23 14.63 0.81
N VAL A 175 -2.52 14.71 2.11
CA VAL A 175 -1.87 13.85 3.12
C VAL A 175 -2.17 12.40 2.79
N GLN A 176 -1.10 11.62 2.75
CA GLN A 176 -1.10 10.19 2.50
C GLN A 176 -0.95 9.44 3.82
N TYR A 177 -1.50 8.23 3.91
CA TYR A 177 -1.49 7.43 5.12
C TYR A 177 -1.02 6.01 4.85
N LYS A 178 -0.38 5.42 5.85
CA LYS A 178 -0.10 3.99 5.97
C LYS A 178 -0.46 3.58 7.39
N VAL A 179 -1.37 2.63 7.52
CA VAL A 179 -1.70 1.98 8.79
C VAL A 179 -1.14 0.56 8.77
N SER A 180 -0.54 0.12 9.86
CA SER A 180 -0.05 -1.25 10.01
C SER A 180 -0.32 -1.78 11.42
N VAL A 181 -0.59 -3.07 11.53
CA VAL A 181 -0.91 -3.74 12.79
C VAL A 181 -0.54 -5.22 12.73
N TRP A 182 -0.11 -5.78 13.86
CA TRP A 182 0.04 -7.23 14.02
C TRP A 182 -1.27 -7.83 14.51
N VAL A 183 -2.02 -8.40 13.58
CA VAL A 183 -3.31 -9.05 13.85
C VAL A 183 -3.08 -10.31 14.69
N GLY A 184 -3.74 -10.39 15.86
CA GLY A 184 -3.54 -11.50 16.80
C GLY A 184 -2.11 -11.58 17.35
N GLY A 185 -1.31 -10.52 17.19
CA GLY A 185 0.11 -10.51 17.53
C GLY A 185 1.02 -11.33 16.62
N VAL A 186 0.51 -11.89 15.51
CA VAL A 186 1.23 -12.87 14.69
C VAL A 186 1.26 -12.54 13.20
N THR A 187 0.24 -11.86 12.69
CA THR A 187 0.10 -11.59 11.26
C THR A 187 0.17 -10.09 11.00
N LEU A 188 1.28 -9.62 10.43
CA LEU A 188 1.39 -8.23 10.01
C LEU A 188 0.45 -7.98 8.85
N GLN A 189 -0.39 -6.96 8.98
CA GLN A 189 -1.15 -6.41 7.87
C GLN A 189 -0.97 -4.90 7.81
N TYR A 190 -1.12 -4.35 6.61
CA TYR A 190 -0.99 -2.91 6.37
C TYR A 190 -1.91 -2.43 5.25
N ALA A 191 -2.42 -1.20 5.37
CA ALA A 191 -3.29 -0.57 4.37
C ALA A 191 -2.91 0.91 4.19
N GLY A 192 -3.47 1.56 3.17
CA GLY A 192 -3.20 2.96 2.85
C GLY A 192 -2.46 3.14 1.52
N TRP A 193 -1.36 3.91 1.52
CA TRP A 193 -0.71 4.49 0.33
C TRP A 193 -1.65 5.40 -0.45
N GLY A 194 -2.32 6.28 0.29
CA GLY A 194 -3.38 7.13 -0.22
C GLY A 194 -3.97 8.04 0.85
N PRO A 195 -4.83 8.99 0.45
CA PRO A 195 -5.80 9.59 1.36
C PRO A 195 -6.71 8.49 1.92
N LEU A 196 -6.67 8.28 3.23
CA LEU A 196 -7.43 7.22 3.91
C LEU A 196 -8.56 7.77 4.79
N PHE A 197 -8.40 8.98 5.32
CA PHE A 197 -9.33 9.62 6.24
C PHE A 197 -10.35 10.50 5.52
N ALA A 198 -11.61 10.42 5.92
CA ALA A 198 -12.72 11.22 5.39
C ALA A 198 -13.17 12.30 6.37
N ASP A 199 -13.84 13.36 5.89
CA ASP A 199 -14.33 14.47 6.73
C ASP A 199 -15.62 14.11 7.52
N SER A 200 -16.18 12.91 7.34
CA SER A 200 -17.34 12.43 8.09
C SER A 200 -17.25 10.93 8.39
N ARG A 201 -17.95 10.50 9.45
CA ARG A 201 -18.03 9.08 9.85
C ARG A 201 -18.63 8.20 8.78
N ASP A 202 -19.64 8.66 8.06
CA ASP A 202 -20.33 7.86 7.03
C ASP A 202 -19.47 7.65 5.78
N ALA A 203 -18.64 8.64 5.45
CA ALA A 203 -17.71 8.57 4.31
C ALA A 203 -16.38 7.88 4.67
N ALA A 204 -16.14 7.57 5.96
CA ALA A 204 -14.90 6.95 6.41
C ALA A 204 -14.66 5.61 5.68
N ALA A 205 -13.43 5.42 5.21
CA ALA A 205 -12.99 4.13 4.70
C ALA A 205 -13.04 3.08 5.82
N VAL A 206 -13.33 1.83 5.45
CA VAL A 206 -13.32 0.68 6.36
C VAL A 206 -12.16 -0.22 5.97
N VAL A 207 -11.11 -0.24 6.78
CA VAL A 207 -9.97 -1.14 6.61
C VAL A 207 -10.26 -2.43 7.35
N HIS A 208 -10.33 -3.55 6.64
CA HIS A 208 -10.65 -4.86 7.23
C HIS A 208 -9.36 -5.64 7.50
N PHE A 209 -8.98 -5.80 8.75
CA PHE A 209 -7.86 -6.63 9.17
C PHE A 209 -8.31 -8.01 9.66
N GLY A 210 -7.50 -9.06 9.43
CA GLY A 210 -7.83 -10.43 9.86
C GLY A 210 -9.09 -11.03 9.21
N GLY A 211 -9.56 -10.44 8.11
CA GLY A 211 -10.64 -10.94 7.28
C GLY A 211 -10.23 -12.07 6.34
N PRO A 212 -11.15 -12.52 5.46
CA PRO A 212 -10.82 -13.45 4.38
C PRO A 212 -9.82 -12.84 3.39
N VAL A 213 -8.75 -13.58 3.10
CA VAL A 213 -7.65 -13.13 2.25
C VAL A 213 -7.96 -13.42 0.78
N LEU A 214 -7.77 -12.41 -0.06
CA LEU A 214 -7.87 -12.46 -1.51
C LEU A 214 -6.51 -12.17 -2.15
N ALA A 215 -6.29 -12.73 -3.34
CA ALA A 215 -5.20 -12.32 -4.20
C ALA A 215 -5.61 -11.10 -5.03
N LYS A 216 -4.71 -10.14 -5.19
CA LYS A 216 -4.91 -8.95 -6.03
C LYS A 216 -3.62 -8.63 -6.80
N PRO A 217 -3.70 -8.23 -8.08
CA PRO A 217 -2.55 -7.66 -8.77
C PRO A 217 -2.02 -6.42 -8.02
N LEU A 218 -0.72 -6.40 -7.73
CA LEU A 218 -0.07 -5.31 -7.00
C LEU A 218 0.46 -4.24 -7.97
N ARG A 219 1.10 -4.67 -9.06
CA ARG A 219 1.65 -3.83 -10.12
C ARG A 219 1.54 -4.57 -11.45
N GLY A 220 1.41 -3.82 -12.54
CA GLY A 220 1.45 -4.41 -13.88
C GLY A 220 0.27 -5.35 -14.15
N SER A 221 -0.96 -4.89 -13.95
CA SER A 221 -2.19 -5.66 -14.24
C SER A 221 -2.41 -5.93 -15.74
N THR A 222 -1.44 -5.61 -16.59
CA THR A 222 -1.54 -5.80 -18.03
C THR A 222 -0.21 -6.33 -18.55
N ILE A 223 -0.26 -7.55 -19.08
CA ILE A 223 0.81 -8.09 -19.91
C ILE A 223 0.54 -7.67 -21.35
N ARG A 224 1.56 -7.11 -22.00
CA ARG A 224 1.54 -6.66 -23.39
C ARG A 224 2.21 -7.71 -24.27
N LEU A 225 1.58 -8.06 -25.38
CA LEU A 225 2.23 -8.91 -26.38
C LEU A 225 3.48 -8.21 -26.92
N GLY A 226 4.62 -8.91 -26.95
CA GLY A 226 5.91 -8.38 -27.40
C GLY A 226 6.64 -7.47 -26.40
N GLY A 227 6.11 -7.27 -25.19
CA GLY A 227 6.84 -6.54 -24.15
C GLY A 227 7.98 -7.40 -23.58
N GLU A 228 9.20 -6.86 -23.56
CA GLU A 228 10.34 -7.49 -22.91
C GLU A 228 10.25 -7.35 -21.38
N HIS A 229 10.76 -8.35 -20.64
CA HIS A 229 10.92 -8.32 -19.17
C HIS A 229 9.65 -7.97 -18.36
N GLN A 230 8.50 -8.51 -18.75
CA GLN A 230 7.25 -8.28 -18.03
C GLN A 230 7.13 -9.22 -16.82
N GLU A 231 6.93 -8.63 -15.64
CA GLU A 231 6.71 -9.37 -14.39
C GLU A 231 5.27 -9.16 -13.92
N LEU A 232 4.65 -10.24 -13.42
CA LEU A 232 3.38 -10.18 -12.72
C LEU A 232 3.64 -10.14 -11.22
N HIS A 233 3.14 -9.10 -10.55
CA HIS A 233 3.20 -8.99 -9.10
C HIS A 233 1.79 -9.16 -8.54
N PHE A 234 1.65 -10.09 -7.61
CA PHE A 234 0.44 -10.28 -6.82
C PHE A 234 0.72 -10.02 -5.36
N CYS A 235 -0.30 -9.53 -4.68
CA CYS A 235 -0.33 -9.40 -3.24
C CYS A 235 -1.50 -10.20 -2.68
N LEU A 236 -1.38 -10.56 -1.41
CA LEU A 236 -2.46 -11.15 -0.64
C LEU A 236 -2.94 -10.10 0.34
N GLY A 237 -4.24 -10.00 0.55
CA GLY A 237 -4.81 -9.04 1.48
C GLY A 237 -6.29 -9.20 1.67
N THR A 238 -6.83 -8.44 2.59
CA THR A 238 -8.24 -8.43 2.97
C THR A 238 -8.92 -7.22 2.34
N PRO A 239 -10.05 -7.41 1.63
CA PRO A 239 -10.74 -6.31 0.98
C PRO A 239 -11.37 -5.38 2.04
N GLY A 240 -11.13 -4.07 1.90
CA GLY A 240 -11.81 -3.04 2.67
C GLY A 240 -12.93 -2.36 1.88
N LEU A 241 -13.55 -1.34 2.49
CA LEU A 241 -14.52 -0.46 1.84
C LEU A 241 -13.91 0.94 1.65
N GLY A 242 -13.95 1.45 0.42
CA GLY A 242 -13.39 2.75 0.06
C GLY A 242 -11.97 2.67 -0.51
N SER A 243 -11.48 3.79 -1.04
CA SER A 243 -10.14 3.86 -1.63
C SER A 243 -9.05 3.58 -0.59
N HIS A 244 -7.98 2.91 -1.01
CA HIS A 244 -6.79 2.63 -0.16
C HIS A 244 -7.06 1.77 1.09
N SER A 245 -8.23 1.12 1.16
CA SER A 245 -8.67 0.31 2.31
C SER A 245 -8.25 -1.16 2.26
N PHE A 246 -7.69 -1.63 1.13
CA PHE A 246 -7.21 -3.00 0.99
C PHE A 246 -6.03 -3.23 1.94
N ALA A 247 -6.16 -4.17 2.86
CA ALA A 247 -5.15 -4.47 3.85
C ALA A 247 -4.29 -5.65 3.38
N PHE A 248 -3.09 -5.35 2.92
CA PHE A 248 -2.13 -6.33 2.47
C PHE A 248 -1.59 -7.14 3.65
N VAL A 249 -1.29 -8.41 3.41
CA VAL A 249 -0.59 -9.31 4.32
C VAL A 249 0.91 -9.15 4.11
N GLY A 250 1.66 -9.02 5.21
CA GLY A 250 3.11 -9.02 5.19
C GLY A 250 3.67 -10.32 4.59
N LEU A 251 4.73 -10.22 3.79
CA LEU A 251 5.31 -11.33 3.05
C LEU A 251 5.71 -12.49 3.98
N GLU A 252 6.20 -12.16 5.16
CA GLU A 252 6.59 -13.07 6.23
C GLU A 252 5.43 -13.94 6.75
N THR A 253 4.18 -13.52 6.55
CA THR A 253 3.00 -14.31 6.95
C THR A 253 2.70 -15.43 5.96
N VAL A 254 3.11 -15.29 4.69
CA VAL A 254 2.82 -16.31 3.66
C VAL A 254 3.79 -17.49 3.83
N PRO A 255 3.33 -18.71 4.18
CA PRO A 255 4.24 -19.82 4.47
C PRO A 255 5.17 -20.12 3.29
N SER A 256 6.48 -20.30 3.54
CA SER A 256 7.53 -20.48 2.51
C SER A 256 7.29 -21.64 1.53
N ALA A 257 6.56 -22.66 1.97
CA ALA A 257 6.16 -23.81 1.18
C ALA A 257 5.01 -23.53 0.19
N VAL A 258 4.23 -22.46 0.40
CA VAL A 258 3.14 -22.09 -0.51
C VAL A 258 3.73 -21.52 -1.79
N ARG A 259 3.30 -22.09 -2.92
CA ARG A 259 3.69 -21.74 -4.29
C ARG A 259 2.42 -21.38 -5.07
N PRO A 260 1.97 -20.12 -5.01
CA PRO A 260 0.78 -19.71 -5.76
C PRO A 260 0.97 -19.97 -7.26
N VAL A 261 -0.11 -20.32 -7.94
CA VAL A 261 -0.12 -20.53 -9.39
C VAL A 261 -1.00 -19.45 -10.01
N ALA A 262 -0.43 -18.66 -10.92
CA ALA A 262 -1.19 -17.74 -11.75
C ALA A 262 -1.63 -18.47 -13.02
N GLN A 263 -2.92 -18.39 -13.34
CA GLN A 263 -3.42 -18.83 -14.65
C GLN A 263 -3.59 -17.60 -15.53
N VAL A 264 -3.03 -17.62 -16.72
CA VAL A 264 -3.12 -16.53 -17.69
C VAL A 264 -3.88 -17.04 -18.91
N ALA A 265 -4.91 -16.30 -19.32
CA ALA A 265 -5.67 -16.59 -20.52
C ALA A 265 -5.29 -15.61 -21.64
N TRP A 266 -4.78 -16.15 -22.74
CA TRP A 266 -4.37 -15.41 -23.92
C TRP A 266 -5.47 -15.47 -24.98
N PRO A 267 -5.91 -14.33 -25.54
CA PRO A 267 -6.82 -14.34 -26.68
C PRO A 267 -6.07 -14.81 -27.94
N THR A 268 -6.67 -15.76 -28.66
CA THR A 268 -6.15 -16.31 -29.92
C THR A 268 -7.28 -16.38 -30.96
N GLU A 269 -6.94 -16.58 -32.24
CA GLU A 269 -7.95 -16.79 -33.30
C GLU A 269 -8.84 -18.02 -33.04
N ALA A 270 -8.34 -19.02 -32.31
CA ALA A 270 -9.05 -20.24 -31.98
C ALA A 270 -9.80 -20.20 -30.63
N GLY A 271 -9.80 -19.04 -29.93
CA GLY A 271 -10.39 -18.87 -28.60
C GLY A 271 -9.36 -18.51 -27.53
N LEU A 272 -9.57 -18.93 -26.27
CA LEU A 272 -8.65 -18.65 -25.16
C LEU A 272 -7.63 -19.76 -24.97
N LEU A 273 -6.33 -19.44 -25.09
CA LEU A 273 -5.23 -20.30 -24.66
C LEU A 273 -4.95 -20.04 -23.19
N LYS A 274 -5.05 -21.05 -22.33
CA LYS A 274 -4.75 -20.93 -20.89
C LYS A 274 -3.38 -21.51 -20.57
N GLU A 275 -2.57 -20.75 -19.87
CA GLU A 275 -1.26 -21.18 -19.36
C GLU A 275 -1.18 -21.00 -17.85
N SER A 276 -0.34 -21.80 -17.19
CA SER A 276 -0.16 -21.78 -15.73
C SER A 276 1.28 -21.49 -15.38
N PHE A 277 1.48 -20.53 -14.47
CA PHE A 277 2.79 -20.07 -14.03
C PHE A 277 2.88 -20.19 -12.51
N VAL A 278 3.85 -20.94 -12.02
CA VAL A 278 4.16 -20.96 -10.59
C VAL A 278 4.86 -19.66 -10.23
N LEU A 279 4.37 -18.95 -9.22
CA LEU A 279 5.04 -17.76 -8.69
C LEU A 279 6.27 -18.21 -7.88
N VAL A 280 7.45 -18.04 -8.47
CA VAL A 280 8.72 -18.54 -7.93
C VAL A 280 9.47 -17.51 -7.07
N ARG A 281 9.14 -16.22 -7.19
CA ARG A 281 9.78 -15.13 -6.44
C ARG A 281 8.83 -14.54 -5.41
N ARG A 282 9.43 -14.07 -4.32
CA ARG A 282 8.80 -13.34 -3.22
C ARG A 282 9.49 -11.99 -3.15
N CYS A 283 8.71 -10.92 -3.18
CA CYS A 283 9.19 -9.54 -3.22
C CYS A 283 8.43 -8.70 -2.20
#